data_AF-A0A962EU41-F1
#
_entry.id   AF-A0A962EU41-F1
#
_cell.length_a   1.000
_cell.length_b   1.000
_cell.length_c   1.000
_cell.angle_alpha   90.00
_cell.angle_beta   90.00
_cell.angle_gamma   90.00
#
_symmetry.space_group_name_H-M   'P 1'
#
loop_
_entity.id
_entity.type
_entity.pdbx_description
1 polymer ?
#
loop_
_entity_poly.entity_id
_entity_poly.type
_entity_poly.pdbx_seq_one_letter_code
_entity_poly.pdbx_strand_id
1 'polypeptide(L)' 'MDFVLNALDYLLGVPFLGLGTMVGFVWKALLLLVALLIFVAYVLLADRKIWAAVQIRRGPNVVGAFGLLQSFADLLKFVF' A
#
# COMPACT_ATOMS: atom_id res chain seq x y z
N MET A 1 22.06 -28.78 -10.58
CA MET A 1 21.67 -28.30 -9.23
C MET A 1 21.13 -26.86 -9.30
N ASP A 2 21.00 -26.30 -10.50
CA ASP A 2 20.72 -24.89 -10.76
C ASP A 2 19.22 -24.59 -10.84
N PHE A 3 18.39 -25.55 -11.25
CA PHE A 3 16.94 -25.36 -11.37
C PHE A 3 16.23 -25.21 -10.00
N VAL A 4 16.74 -25.89 -8.97
CA VAL A 4 16.21 -25.85 -7.60
C VAL A 4 16.61 -24.56 -6.88
N LEU A 5 17.82 -24.03 -7.15
CA LEU A 5 18.26 -22.71 -6.68
C LEU A 5 17.56 -21.56 -7.43
N ASN A 6 17.27 -21.75 -8.72
CA ASN A 6 16.49 -20.80 -9.54
C ASN A 6 14.99 -20.75 -9.19
N ALA A 7 14.39 -21.83 -8.66
CA ALA A 7 12.99 -21.84 -8.21
C ALA A 7 12.81 -21.24 -6.79
N LEU A 8 13.85 -21.28 -5.97
CA LEU A 8 13.87 -20.74 -4.60
C LEU A 8 14.22 -19.25 -4.53
N ASP A 9 14.99 -18.70 -5.48
CA ASP A 9 15.04 -17.27 -5.78
C ASP A 9 13.70 -16.77 -6.38
N TYR A 10 13.05 -17.58 -7.24
CA TYR A 10 11.77 -17.25 -7.88
C TYR A 10 10.59 -17.12 -6.90
N LEU A 11 10.56 -17.95 -5.85
CA LEU A 11 9.48 -17.91 -4.86
C LEU A 11 9.59 -16.68 -3.93
N LEU A 12 10.78 -16.07 -3.74
CA LEU A 12 10.97 -14.97 -2.76
C LEU A 12 11.96 -13.84 -3.03
N GLY A 13 13.17 -14.10 -3.50
CA GLY A 13 14.29 -13.20 -3.19
C GLY A 13 14.38 -12.00 -4.11
N VAL A 14 14.31 -10.76 -3.61
CA VAL A 14 15.02 -9.66 -4.29
C VAL A 14 16.40 -9.47 -3.65
N PRO A 15 17.43 -9.19 -4.48
CA PRO A 15 18.81 -9.68 -4.35
C PRO A 15 19.65 -8.77 -3.43
N PHE A 16 20.73 -9.22 -2.79
CA PHE A 16 22.04 -9.28 -3.48
C PHE A 16 23.13 -10.05 -2.67
N LEU A 17 22.84 -10.46 -1.43
CA LEU A 17 23.85 -10.95 -0.46
C LEU A 17 23.37 -12.23 0.27
N GLY A 18 23.15 -13.33 -0.45
CA GLY A 18 23.33 -14.72 0.04
C GLY A 18 22.86 -15.15 1.44
N LEU A 19 21.85 -14.54 2.08
CA LEU A 19 21.48 -14.80 3.49
C LEU A 19 20.07 -15.40 3.72
N GLY A 20 19.36 -15.86 2.68
CA GLY A 20 18.33 -16.90 2.84
C GLY A 20 16.87 -16.53 2.56
N THR A 21 16.13 -17.54 2.14
CA THR A 21 14.71 -17.50 1.75
C THR A 21 13.76 -16.97 2.83
N MET A 22 14.10 -17.10 4.12
CA MET A 22 13.27 -16.56 5.21
C MET A 22 13.21 -15.02 5.22
N VAL A 23 14.30 -14.34 4.85
CA VAL A 23 14.33 -12.87 4.78
C VAL A 23 13.42 -12.36 3.64
N GLY A 24 13.38 -13.09 2.52
CA GLY A 24 12.50 -12.79 1.41
C GLY A 24 11.01 -12.90 1.75
N PHE A 25 10.60 -13.86 2.59
CA PHE A 25 9.21 -13.99 3.05
C PHE A 25 8.78 -12.77 3.87
N VAL A 26 9.63 -12.33 4.81
CA VAL A 26 9.38 -11.15 5.64
C VAL A 26 9.28 -9.90 4.79
N TRP A 27 10.17 -9.75 3.80
CA TRP A 27 10.13 -8.63 2.85
C TRP A 27 8.83 -8.59 2.04
N LYS A 28 8.38 -9.73 1.53
CA LYS A 28 7.10 -9.82 0.80
C LYS A 28 5.90 -9.54 1.69
N ALA A 29 5.90 -10.04 2.92
CA ALA A 29 4.85 -9.77 3.90
C ALA A 29 4.76 -8.26 4.22
N LEU A 30 5.91 -7.61 4.43
CA LEU A 30 5.97 -6.16 4.65
C LEU A 30 5.49 -5.37 3.42
N LEU A 31 5.93 -5.75 2.22
CA LEU A 31 5.49 -5.12 0.97
C LEU A 31 3.97 -5.25 0.78
N LEU A 32 3.43 -6.44 1.03
CA LEU A 32 2.00 -6.69 0.92
C LEU A 32 1.21 -5.90 1.96
N LEU A 33 1.71 -5.80 3.19
CA LEU A 33 1.10 -4.97 4.24
C LEU A 33 1.07 -3.49 3.85
N VAL A 34 2.18 -2.94 3.34
CA VAL A 34 2.26 -1.55 2.88
C VAL A 34 1.29 -1.32 1.72
N ALA A 35 1.25 -2.21 0.75
CA ALA A 35 0.32 -2.12 -0.39
C ALA A 35 -1.14 -2.16 0.07
N LEU A 36 -1.47 -3.03 1.04
CA LEU A 36 -2.80 -3.12 1.62
C LEU A 36 -3.21 -1.83 2.35
N LEU A 37 -2.30 -1.24 3.13
CA LEU A 37 -2.55 0.04 3.82
C LEU A 37 -2.83 1.18 2.84
N ILE A 38 -2.06 1.25 1.75
CA ILE A 38 -2.29 2.24 0.68
C ILE A 38 -3.64 2.00 0.00
N PHE A 39 -3.98 0.73 -0.29
CA PHE A 39 -5.26 0.39 -0.91
C PHE A 39 -6.44 0.81 -0.04
N VAL A 40 -6.42 0.46 1.26
CA VAL A 40 -7.46 0.86 2.22
C VAL A 40 -7.56 2.38 2.34
N ALA A 41 -6.43 3.09 2.34
CA ALA A 41 -6.39 4.55 2.39
C ALA A 41 -7.12 5.22 1.19
N TYR A 42 -7.03 4.62 -0.01
CA TYR A 42 -7.78 5.10 -1.18
C TYR A 42 -9.24 4.67 -1.19
N VAL A 43 -9.57 3.47 -0.71
CA VAL A 43 -10.96 3.01 -0.56
C VAL A 43 -11.73 3.94 0.38
N LEU A 44 -11.13 4.35 1.51
CA LEU A 44 -11.75 5.31 2.44
C LEU A 44 -11.98 6.69 1.83
N LEU A 45 -11.09 7.14 0.94
CA LEU A 45 -11.28 8.38 0.19
C LEU A 45 -12.42 8.24 -0.82
N ALA A 46 -12.49 7.10 -1.51
CA ALA A 46 -13.54 6.79 -2.47
C ALA A 46 -14.93 6.73 -1.79
N ASP A 47 -15.06 6.06 -0.65
CA ASP A 47 -16.30 6.03 0.13
C ASP A 47 -16.77 7.45 0.47
N ARG A 48 -15.87 8.32 0.97
CA ARG A 48 -16.19 9.72 1.26
C ARG A 48 -16.68 10.49 0.03
N LYS A 49 -16.12 10.22 -1.15
CA LYS A 49 -16.56 10.83 -2.43
C LYS A 49 -17.92 10.28 -2.89
N ILE A 50 -18.16 8.97 -2.77
CA ILE A 50 -19.41 8.33 -3.16
C ILE A 50 -20.57 8.86 -2.30
N TRP A 51 -20.41 8.89 -0.97
CA TRP A 51 -21.43 9.43 -0.08
C TRP A 51 -21.71 10.92 -0.29
N ALA A 52 -20.69 11.69 -0.64
CA ALA A 52 -20.88 13.10 -1.00
C ALA A 52 -21.65 13.25 -2.32
N ALA A 53 -21.36 12.40 -3.31
CA ALA A 53 -22.09 12.37 -4.58
C ALA A 53 -23.57 11.99 -4.39
N VAL A 54 -23.87 10.99 -3.55
CA VAL A 54 -25.24 10.58 -3.20
C VAL A 54 -26.03 11.72 -2.56
N GLN A 55 -25.38 12.54 -1.73
CA GLN A 55 -26.01 13.65 -1.02
C GLN A 55 -25.99 14.97 -1.82
N ILE A 56 -25.56 14.96 -3.09
CA ILE A 56 -25.43 16.16 -3.94
C ILE A 56 -24.65 17.26 -3.21
N ARG A 57 -23.56 16.88 -2.52
CA ARG A 57 -22.61 17.79 -1.92
C ARG A 57 -21.22 17.51 -2.45
N ARG A 58 -20.37 18.54 -2.50
CA ARG A 58 -18.97 18.38 -2.89
C ARG A 58 -18.26 17.55 -1.81
N GLY A 59 -17.69 16.41 -2.22
CA GLY A 59 -16.83 15.59 -1.36
C GLY A 59 -15.50 16.28 -1.07
N PRO A 60 -14.66 15.70 -0.20
CA PRO A 60 -13.39 16.30 0.21
C PRO A 60 -12.50 16.60 -1.01
N ASN A 61 -12.20 17.90 -1.20
CA ASN A 61 -11.41 18.44 -2.32
C ASN A 61 -10.35 19.46 -1.86
N VAL A 62 -10.05 19.52 -0.55
CA VAL A 62 -9.28 20.65 0.04
C VAL A 62 -7.78 20.35 0.12
N VAL A 63 -7.38 19.09 0.33
CA VAL A 63 -5.96 18.69 0.39
C VAL A 63 -5.56 17.87 -0.85
N GLY A 64 -4.93 18.56 -1.81
CA GLY A 64 -4.38 18.00 -3.07
C GLY A 64 -5.29 18.12 -4.29
N ALA A 65 -4.75 17.86 -5.49
CA ALA A 65 -5.53 17.80 -6.74
C ALA A 65 -6.59 16.67 -6.61
N PHE A 66 -7.87 17.05 -6.57
CA PHE A 66 -9.01 16.15 -6.32
C PHE A 66 -9.02 15.44 -4.95
N GLY A 67 -8.36 15.97 -3.92
CA GLY A 67 -8.41 15.39 -2.57
C GLY A 67 -7.59 14.11 -2.36
N LEU A 68 -6.72 13.74 -3.30
CA LEU A 68 -5.88 12.52 -3.22
C LEU A 68 -4.91 12.53 -2.04
N LEU A 69 -4.50 13.71 -1.58
CA LEU A 69 -3.60 13.85 -0.42
C LEU A 69 -4.34 13.81 0.92
N GLN A 70 -5.67 13.74 0.91
CA GLN A 70 -6.47 13.69 2.15
C GLN A 70 -6.11 12.47 3.01
N SER A 71 -5.92 11.29 2.42
CA SER A 71 -5.58 10.09 3.20
C SER A 71 -4.19 10.19 3.85
N PHE A 72 -3.24 10.88 3.21
CA PHE A 72 -1.92 11.15 3.79
C PHE A 72 -1.98 12.24 4.87
N ALA A 73 -2.82 13.27 4.69
CA ALA A 73 -3.06 14.29 5.71
C ALA A 73 -3.72 13.72 6.97
N ASP A 74 -4.68 12.80 6.80
CA ASP A 74 -5.29 12.08 7.92
C ASP A 74 -4.24 11.21 8.65
N LEU A 75 -3.33 10.57 7.92
CA LEU A 75 -2.25 9.77 8.52
C LEU A 75 -1.24 10.62 9.30
N LEU A 76 -0.81 11.76 8.75
CA LEU A 76 0.04 12.72 9.45
C LEU A 76 -0.61 13.27 10.72
N LYS A 77 -1.92 13.51 10.70
CA LYS A 77 -2.70 13.92 11.88
C LYS A 77 -2.77 12.86 12.97
N PHE A 78 -2.62 11.57 12.65
CA PHE A 78 -2.56 10.53 13.69
C PHE A 78 -1.16 10.40 14.31
N VAL A 79 -0.13 10.90 13.63
CA VAL A 79 1.27 10.82 14.09
C VAL A 79 1.65 12.00 15.00
N PHE A 80 1.00 13.16 14.84
CA PHE A 80 1.22 14.40 15.59
C PHE A 80 0.02 14.77 16.44
#